data_AF-A0A9D2ZS78-F1
#
_entry.id   AF-A0A9D2ZS78-F1
#
_cell.length_a   1.000
_cell.length_b   1.000
_cell.length_c   1.000
_cell.angle_alpha   90.00
_cell.angle_beta   90.00
_cell.angle_gamma   90.00
#
_symmetry.space_group_name_H-M   'P 1'
#
loop_
_entity.id
_entity.type
_entity.pdbx_description
1 polymer ?
#
loop_
_entity_poly.entity_id
_entity_poly.type
_entity_poly.pdbx_seq_one_letter_code
_entity_poly.pdbx_strand_id
1 'polypeptide(L)'
;MTWAIWATGLILTLATWGTVYRIWKGPALLDRVLASDVLLSILTAALCVLMIYTDSQFFLILLVALAMIGFVGSVTVARFADNSKADESTPVSRLNEGRPRRRSRKKGSKYAPGELAEDTDKQGHDGAHPVRASKDLGE
;
A
#
# COMPACT_ATOMS: atom_id res chain seq x y z
N MET A 1 43.22 7.74 25.00
CA MET A 1 42.25 6.67 25.29
C MET A 1 40.95 7.22 25.85
N THR A 2 40.98 8.09 26.88
CA THR A 2 39.78 8.72 27.45
C THR A 2 38.96 9.55 26.46
N TRP A 3 39.59 10.39 25.63
CA TRP A 3 38.89 11.20 24.62
C TRP A 3 37.99 10.38 23.69
N ALA A 4 38.44 9.18 23.28
CA ALA A 4 37.65 8.30 22.43
C ALA A 4 36.38 7.79 23.14
N ILE A 5 36.47 7.50 24.44
CA ILE A 5 35.33 7.05 25.24
C ILE A 5 34.28 8.16 25.35
N TRP A 6 34.71 9.39 25.64
CA TRP A 6 33.82 10.56 25.69
C TRP A 6 33.16 10.85 24.35
N ALA A 7 33.93 10.82 23.26
CA ALA A 7 33.40 11.04 21.91
C ALA A 7 32.36 9.97 21.52
N THR A 8 32.65 8.69 21.74
CA THR A 8 31.70 7.60 21.46
C THR A 8 30.46 7.71 22.33
N GLY A 9 30.61 8.00 23.63
CA GLY A 9 29.49 8.20 24.54
C GLY A 9 28.56 9.33 24.11
N LEU A 10 29.11 10.45 23.66
CA LEU A 10 28.33 11.58 23.13
C LEU A 10 27.56 11.18 21.86
N ILE A 11 28.22 10.51 20.91
CA ILE A 11 27.59 10.04 19.66
C ILE A 11 26.47 9.05 19.95
N LEU A 12 26.70 8.07 20.84
CA LEU A 12 25.68 7.09 21.22
C LEU A 12 24.48 7.77 21.88
N THR A 13 24.70 8.77 22.73
CA THR A 13 23.62 9.53 23.38
C THR A 13 22.75 10.27 22.36
N LEU A 14 23.37 10.93 21.38
CA LEU A 14 22.66 11.62 20.29
C LEU A 14 21.90 10.61 19.41
N ALA A 15 22.52 9.48 19.10
CA ALA A 15 21.88 8.40 18.34
C ALA A 15 20.66 7.84 19.10
N THR A 16 20.78 7.56 20.40
CA THR A 16 19.66 7.11 21.24
C THR A 16 18.49 8.10 21.17
N TRP A 17 18.77 9.40 21.31
CA TRP A 17 17.73 10.42 21.26
C TRP A 17 16.99 10.44 19.91
N GLY A 18 17.74 10.37 18.81
CA GLY A 18 17.16 10.31 17.46
C GLY A 18 16.34 9.04 17.24
N THR A 19 16.80 7.90 17.74
CA THR A 19 16.11 6.61 17.59
C THR A 19 14.82 6.57 18.41
N VAL A 20 14.86 7.05 19.65
CA VAL A 20 13.66 7.17 20.51
C VAL A 20 12.62 8.07 19.87
N TYR A 21 13.03 9.21 19.29
CA TYR A 21 12.12 10.09 18.57
C TYR A 21 11.45 9.40 17.36
N ARG A 22 12.19 8.55 16.64
CA ARG A 22 11.65 7.75 15.53
C ARG A 22 10.62 6.72 16.02
N ILE A 23 10.89 6.04 17.13
CA ILE A 23 9.94 5.07 17.74
C ILE A 23 8.60 5.74 18.05
N TRP A 24 8.62 6.96 18.61
CA TRP A 24 7.40 7.70 18.95
C TRP A 24 6.62 8.21 17.74
N LYS A 25 7.31 8.82 16.77
CA LYS A 25 6.64 9.48 15.63
C LYS A 25 6.34 8.54 14.47
N GLY A 26 6.99 7.38 14.40
CA GLY A 26 6.87 6.44 13.28
C GLY A 26 5.41 6.02 13.04
N PRO A 27 4.82 6.30 11.85
CA PRO A 27 3.45 5.88 11.53
C PRO A 27 3.35 4.41 11.09
N ALA A 28 4.45 3.84 10.58
CA ALA A 28 4.51 2.46 10.10
C ALA A 28 4.98 1.50 11.21
N LEU A 29 4.28 0.37 11.37
CA LEU A 29 4.62 -0.65 12.36
C LEU A 29 6.02 -1.23 12.13
N LEU A 30 6.39 -1.43 10.87
CA LEU A 30 7.72 -1.91 10.46
C LEU A 30 8.83 -0.92 10.84
N ASP A 31 8.57 0.39 10.71
CA ASP A 31 9.54 1.44 11.03
C ASP A 31 9.82 1.51 12.54
N ARG A 32 8.78 1.33 13.37
CA ARG A 32 8.92 1.28 14.83
C ARG A 32 9.76 0.07 15.26
N VAL A 33 9.53 -1.09 14.66
CA VAL A 33 10.32 -2.29 14.99
C VAL A 33 11.77 -2.12 14.58
N LEU A 34 12.04 -1.61 13.37
CA LEU A 34 13.40 -1.32 12.94
C LEU A 34 14.08 -0.30 13.86
N ALA A 35 13.36 0.74 14.29
CA ALA A 35 13.89 1.71 15.24
C ALA A 35 14.23 1.07 16.60
N SER A 36 13.42 0.11 17.07
CA SER A 36 13.74 -0.66 18.29
C SER A 36 14.98 -1.55 18.14
N ASP A 37 15.19 -2.17 16.97
CA ASP A 37 16.39 -2.98 16.68
C ASP A 37 17.67 -2.12 16.66
N VAL A 38 17.59 -0.94 16.04
CA VAL A 38 18.69 0.05 16.08
C VAL A 38 18.95 0.52 17.51
N LEU A 39 17.91 0.74 18.32
CA LEU A 39 18.08 1.11 19.73
C LEU A 39 18.79 0.00 20.51
N LEU A 40 18.46 -1.27 20.28
CA LEU A 40 19.15 -2.43 20.84
C LEU A 40 20.63 -2.47 20.44
N SER A 41 20.92 -2.16 19.17
CA SER A 41 22.28 -2.07 18.64
C SER A 41 23.09 -0.96 19.33
N ILE A 42 22.48 0.21 19.58
CA ILE A 42 23.10 1.31 20.32
C ILE A 42 23.39 0.91 21.77
N LEU A 43 22.45 0.23 22.44
CA LEU A 43 22.68 -0.32 23.78
C LEU A 43 23.85 -1.30 23.79
N THR A 44 23.91 -2.19 22.80
CA THR A 44 25.00 -3.17 22.67
C THR A 44 26.34 -2.46 22.49
N ALA A 45 26.39 -1.40 21.66
CA ALA A 45 27.59 -0.58 21.49
C ALA A 45 27.98 0.15 22.78
N ALA A 46 27.02 0.67 23.54
CA ALA A 46 27.28 1.29 24.85
C ALA A 46 27.89 0.29 25.84
N LEU A 47 27.39 -0.95 25.85
CA LEU A 47 27.96 -2.04 26.66
C LEU A 47 29.37 -2.42 26.21
N CYS A 48 29.67 -2.42 24.91
CA CYS A 48 31.04 -2.60 24.42
C CYS A 48 31.99 -1.54 25.01
N VAL A 49 31.57 -0.27 25.01
CA VAL A 49 32.37 0.83 25.59
C VAL A 49 32.54 0.63 27.10
N LEU A 50 31.49 0.21 27.80
CA LEU A 50 31.56 -0.09 29.23
C LEU A 50 32.52 -1.25 29.53
N MET A 51 32.55 -2.27 28.66
CA MET A 51 33.47 -3.40 28.76
C MET A 51 34.92 -2.95 28.65
N ILE A 52 35.22 -2.08 27.68
CA ILE A 52 36.57 -1.50 27.49
C ILE A 52 36.97 -0.63 28.68
N TYR A 53 36.02 0.13 29.24
CA TYR A 53 36.28 0.99 30.40
C TYR A 53 36.53 0.20 31.70
N THR A 54 35.80 -0.90 31.88
CA THR A 54 35.87 -1.73 33.10
C THR A 54 36.98 -2.78 33.02
N ASP A 55 37.55 -3.01 31.84
CA ASP A 55 38.54 -4.06 31.54
C ASP A 55 38.09 -5.46 32.00
N SER A 56 36.78 -5.72 31.88
CA SER A 56 36.13 -6.94 32.36
C SER A 56 35.24 -7.54 31.30
N GLN A 57 35.37 -8.85 31.09
CA GLN A 57 34.61 -9.62 30.10
C GLN A 57 33.20 -10.01 30.55
N PHE A 58 32.78 -9.60 31.74
CA PHE A 58 31.48 -9.96 32.32
C PHE A 58 30.29 -9.62 31.39
N PHE A 59 30.41 -8.54 30.61
CA PHE A 59 29.36 -8.09 29.70
C PHE A 59 29.26 -8.89 28.39
N LEU A 60 30.22 -9.77 28.06
CA LEU A 60 30.23 -10.49 26.79
C LEU A 60 28.97 -11.35 26.58
N ILE A 61 28.51 -12.03 27.63
CA ILE A 61 27.28 -12.85 27.57
C ILE A 61 26.07 -11.96 27.26
N LEU A 62 26.01 -10.76 27.85
CA LEU A 62 24.95 -9.79 27.60
C LEU A 62 24.99 -9.24 26.17
N LEU A 63 26.18 -8.96 25.63
CA LEU A 63 26.36 -8.55 24.22
C LEU A 63 25.79 -9.59 23.26
N VAL A 64 26.15 -10.86 23.46
CA VAL A 64 25.69 -11.96 22.59
C VAL A 64 24.18 -12.14 22.72
N ALA A 65 23.64 -12.08 23.94
CA ALA A 65 22.20 -12.15 24.17
C ALA A 65 21.45 -11.02 23.46
N LEU A 66 21.91 -9.77 23.57
CA LEU A 66 21.29 -8.63 22.90
C LEU A 66 21.36 -8.74 21.36
N ALA A 67 22.49 -9.19 20.82
CA ALA A 67 22.64 -9.41 19.38
C ALA A 67 21.66 -10.48 18.86
N MET A 68 21.49 -11.57 19.61
CA MET A 68 20.51 -12.61 19.28
C MET A 68 19.08 -12.08 19.37
N ILE A 69 18.74 -11.33 20.42
CA ILE A 69 17.41 -10.75 20.61
C ILE A 69 17.06 -9.77 19.48
N GLY A 70 17.97 -8.86 19.12
CA GLY A 70 17.75 -7.91 18.03
C GLY A 70 17.56 -8.60 16.68
N PHE A 71 18.43 -9.55 16.37
CA PHE A 71 18.35 -10.33 15.13
C PHE A 71 17.05 -11.14 15.04
N VAL A 72 16.72 -11.92 16.07
CA VAL A 72 15.48 -12.73 16.09
C VAL A 72 14.26 -11.83 16.00
N GLY A 73 14.21 -10.72 16.75
CA GLY A 73 13.12 -9.76 16.71
C GLY A 73 12.87 -9.19 15.31
N SER A 74 13.94 -8.77 14.62
CA SER A 74 13.86 -8.24 13.26
C SER A 74 13.38 -9.29 12.24
N VAL A 75 13.92 -10.52 12.31
CA VAL A 75 13.52 -11.63 11.42
C VAL A 75 12.07 -12.04 11.64
N THR A 76 11.63 -12.15 12.90
CA THR A 76 10.23 -12.45 13.23
C THR A 76 9.31 -11.41 12.62
N VAL A 77 9.57 -10.13 12.84
CA VAL A 77 8.70 -9.08 12.28
C VAL A 77 8.72 -9.07 10.76
N ALA A 78 9.87 -9.26 10.11
CA ALA A 78 9.93 -9.36 8.65
C ALA A 78 9.08 -10.51 8.10
N ARG A 79 9.02 -11.65 8.82
CA ARG A 79 8.21 -12.81 8.42
C ARG A 79 6.71 -12.61 8.62
N PHE A 80 6.30 -11.95 9.70
CA PHE A 80 4.88 -11.78 10.00
C PHE A 80 4.27 -10.52 9.39
N ALA A 81 5.07 -9.49 9.08
CA ALA A 81 4.59 -8.25 8.47
C ALA A 81 4.03 -8.43 7.06
N ASP A 82 4.45 -9.46 6.33
CA ASP A 82 3.92 -9.80 5.00
C ASP A 82 2.53 -10.43 5.09
N ASN A 83 2.33 -11.34 6.05
CA ASN A 83 1.05 -12.03 6.26
C ASN A 83 -0.07 -11.08 6.74
N SER A 84 0.25 -9.98 7.42
CA SER A 84 -0.75 -9.01 7.88
C SER A 84 -1.40 -8.21 6.75
N LYS A 85 -0.77 -8.08 5.58
CA LYS A 85 -1.38 -7.37 4.44
C LYS A 85 -2.46 -8.18 3.72
N ALA A 86 -2.46 -9.51 3.88
CA ALA A 86 -3.40 -10.39 3.18
C ALA A 86 -4.81 -10.42 3.82
N ASP A 87 -4.93 -10.09 5.12
CA ASP A 87 -6.19 -10.14 5.88
C ASP A 87 -6.99 -8.82 5.84
N GLU A 88 -6.37 -7.71 5.44
CA GLU A 88 -7.08 -6.44 5.16
C GLU A 88 -7.80 -6.45 3.80
N SER A 89 -8.33 -7.62 3.42
CA SER A 89 -9.32 -7.79 2.36
C SER A 89 -10.63 -8.37 2.91
N THR A 90 -10.90 -8.10 4.19
CA THR A 90 -12.10 -8.57 4.91
C THR A 90 -13.35 -8.25 4.09
N PRO A 91 -14.22 -9.24 3.78
CA PRO A 91 -15.38 -9.09 2.88
C PRO A 91 -16.46 -8.11 3.36
N VAL A 92 -16.33 -7.58 4.57
CA VAL A 92 -17.34 -6.71 5.19
C VAL A 92 -17.46 -5.37 4.45
N SER A 93 -16.39 -4.91 3.78
CA SER A 93 -16.41 -3.73 2.91
C SER A 93 -17.24 -3.94 1.64
N ARG A 94 -17.30 -5.18 1.12
CA ARG A 94 -18.08 -5.51 -0.09
C ARG A 94 -19.59 -5.56 0.14
N LEU A 95 -20.03 -5.62 1.40
CA LEU A 95 -21.47 -5.58 1.73
C LEU A 95 -22.04 -4.14 1.68
N ASN A 96 -21.19 -3.10 1.69
CA ASN A 96 -21.64 -1.70 1.66
C ASN A 96 -21.56 -1.04 0.26
N GLU A 97 -20.99 -1.72 -0.74
CA GLU A 97 -20.82 -1.18 -2.10
C GLU A 97 -22.02 -1.46 -3.04
N GLY A 98 -23.10 -2.06 -2.54
CA GLY A 98 -24.23 -2.55 -3.35
C GLY A 98 -25.53 -1.74 -3.32
N ARG A 99 -25.61 -0.55 -2.68
CA ARG A 99 -26.85 0.25 -2.72
C ARG A 99 -26.85 1.22 -3.90
N PRO A 100 -27.63 0.99 -4.99
CA PRO A 100 -27.79 2.00 -6.01
C PRO A 100 -28.46 3.23 -5.40
N ARG A 101 -27.83 4.40 -5.60
CA ARG A 101 -28.44 5.70 -5.32
C ARG A 101 -29.79 5.74 -6.04
N ARG A 102 -30.88 5.66 -5.27
CA ARG A 102 -32.27 5.77 -5.71
C ARG A 102 -32.43 7.16 -6.35
N ARG A 103 -32.16 7.26 -7.67
CA ARG A 103 -32.32 8.49 -8.43
C ARG A 103 -33.80 8.87 -8.39
N SER A 104 -34.00 10.07 -7.89
CA SER A 104 -35.28 10.71 -7.65
C SER A 104 -36.17 10.64 -8.90
N ARG A 105 -37.34 10.05 -8.71
CA ARG A 105 -38.49 10.05 -9.62
C ARG A 105 -38.89 11.51 -9.90
N LYS A 106 -38.52 12.07 -11.04
CA LYS A 106 -39.14 13.31 -11.54
C LYS A 106 -40.23 12.97 -12.56
N LYS A 107 -41.45 13.17 -12.08
CA LYS A 107 -42.75 12.99 -12.72
C LYS A 107 -43.02 14.16 -13.68
N GLY A 108 -43.43 13.85 -14.90
CA GLY A 108 -44.46 14.58 -15.65
C GLY A 108 -44.03 15.76 -16.54
N SER A 109 -44.18 15.56 -17.85
CA SER A 109 -44.84 16.48 -18.79
C SER A 109 -45.20 15.64 -20.02
N LYS A 110 -46.44 15.15 -20.17
CA LYS A 110 -47.54 15.81 -20.90
C LYS A 110 -47.03 16.56 -22.13
N TYR A 111 -47.12 15.94 -23.30
CA TYR A 111 -47.81 16.42 -24.52
C TYR A 111 -48.01 15.21 -25.45
N ALA A 112 -49.26 14.97 -25.80
CA ALA A 112 -49.76 14.19 -26.94
C ALA A 112 -50.70 15.15 -27.69
N PRO A 113 -51.37 14.82 -28.80
CA PRO A 113 -51.16 13.78 -29.82
C PRO A 113 -51.18 14.37 -31.27
N GLY A 114 -50.77 13.58 -32.26
CA GLY A 114 -51.31 13.57 -33.65
C GLY A 114 -51.27 14.85 -34.50
N GLU A 115 -50.41 14.85 -35.52
CA GLU A 115 -50.74 15.46 -36.81
C GLU A 115 -50.74 14.35 -37.88
N LEU A 116 -51.86 14.32 -38.60
CA LEU A 116 -52.21 13.46 -39.72
C LEU A 116 -52.49 14.42 -40.90
N ALA A 117 -52.23 13.95 -42.13
CA ALA A 117 -52.51 14.61 -43.43
C ALA A 117 -51.43 15.64 -43.85
N GLU A 118 -51.04 15.83 -45.11
CA GLU A 118 -51.50 15.43 -46.46
C GLU A 118 -50.34 15.84 -47.40
N ASP A 119 -49.83 14.99 -48.30
CA ASP A 119 -50.23 14.78 -49.70
C ASP A 119 -50.06 15.99 -50.65
N THR A 120 -49.06 15.93 -51.55
CA THR A 120 -49.00 16.44 -52.95
C THR A 120 -47.53 16.39 -53.44
N ASP A 121 -47.17 15.48 -54.33
CA ASP A 121 -47.26 15.54 -55.80
C ASP A 121 -46.09 16.31 -56.46
N LYS A 122 -45.32 15.52 -57.25
CA LYS A 122 -44.73 15.76 -58.59
C LYS A 122 -43.27 15.28 -58.71
N GLN A 123 -43.04 14.15 -59.39
CA GLN A 123 -42.77 14.01 -60.84
C GLN A 123 -41.35 14.53 -61.17
N GLY A 124 -40.40 13.82 -61.76
CA GLY A 124 -40.32 12.52 -62.42
C GLY A 124 -38.98 12.50 -63.20
N HIS A 125 -38.57 11.32 -63.65
CA HIS A 125 -37.70 11.00 -64.81
C HIS A 125 -36.66 9.91 -64.54
N ASP A 126 -36.87 8.81 -65.26
CA ASP A 126 -35.92 8.03 -66.05
C ASP A 126 -34.57 7.63 -65.43
N GLY A 127 -34.17 6.36 -65.40
CA GLY A 127 -34.70 5.21 -66.11
C GLY A 127 -33.65 4.09 -66.14
N ALA A 128 -34.15 2.87 -66.34
CA ALA A 128 -33.48 1.69 -66.88
C ALA A 128 -32.41 0.92 -66.03
N HIS A 129 -32.92 -0.17 -65.42
CA HIS A 129 -32.39 -1.55 -65.28
C HIS A 129 -31.55 -2.08 -66.49
N PRO A 130 -30.82 -3.25 -66.46
CA PRO A 130 -31.15 -4.50 -65.75
C PRO A 130 -29.97 -5.28 -65.08
N VAL A 131 -30.18 -6.04 -63.99
CA VAL A 131 -30.50 -7.49 -63.90
C VAL A 131 -29.77 -8.41 -64.88
N ARG A 132 -28.92 -9.32 -64.34
CA ARG A 132 -28.84 -10.77 -64.65
C ARG A 132 -27.81 -11.43 -63.70
N ALA A 133 -28.26 -12.34 -62.84
CA ALA A 133 -28.29 -13.82 -63.02
C ALA A 133 -26.94 -14.44 -62.61
N SER A 134 -26.84 -15.14 -61.46
CA SER A 134 -27.21 -16.54 -61.23
C SER A 134 -26.55 -17.54 -62.20
N LYS A 135 -25.55 -18.28 -61.73
CA LYS A 135 -25.23 -19.70 -62.04
C LYS A 135 -23.86 -20.06 -61.46
N ASP A 136 -23.79 -21.02 -60.55
CA ASP A 136 -23.50 -22.44 -60.82
C ASP A 136 -22.08 -22.62 -61.39
N LEU A 137 -21.14 -23.16 -60.59
CA LEU A 137 -20.80 -24.59 -60.49
C LEU A 137 -19.82 -25.04 -61.60
N GLY A 138 -18.66 -25.54 -61.18
CA GLY A 138 -17.72 -26.33 -61.99
C GLY A 138 -16.41 -25.62 -62.28
N GLU A 139 -15.35 -25.93 -61.52
CA GLU A 139 -14.27 -26.86 -61.92
C GLU A 139 -13.68 -27.52 -60.66
#